data_AF-A0A087BZV4-F1
#
_entry.id   AF-A0A087BZV4-F1
#
_cell.length_a   1.000
_cell.length_b   1.000
_cell.length_c   1.000
_cell.angle_alpha   90.00
_cell.angle_beta   90.00
_cell.angle_gamma   90.00
#
_symmetry.space_group_name_H-M   'P 1'
#
loop_
_entity.id
_entity.type
_entity.pdbx_description
1 polymer ?
#
loop_
_entity_poly.entity_id
_entity_poly.type
_entity_poly.pdbx_seq_one_letter_code
_entity_poly.pdbx_strand_id
1 'polypeptide(L)'
;MTQCKQCGAQTPGIDYCHNCTTAFTNNLRSLATGLPELRLIAARKASVTARQHGGGNRSVAPIPLNMSAYQLQTDIIRFAGMLGKALTLRYNRHMPAESILTAASRRAPALLQRRDAASITSITRRYEHKLAMQLTPPEDKRLIGTCPSCERDLWCTDTEIAGQWIVCKCGQTLKVRDVQEQHLLTCALASGDHAQGTAAAISKLLKTTGIDVKRKTINEWRRRGIVTPISMDRKSPIYRVWDIWKASTRNV
;
A
#
# COMPACT_ATOMS: atom_id res chain seq x y z
N MET A 1 -36.84 10.64 13.63
CA MET A 1 -36.06 10.11 12.49
C MET A 1 -34.59 10.28 12.79
N THR A 2 -33.80 9.22 12.72
CA THR A 2 -32.35 9.30 12.83
C THR A 2 -31.76 9.45 11.44
N GLN A 3 -30.52 9.95 11.35
CA GLN A 3 -29.76 9.97 10.09
C GLN A 3 -28.72 8.86 10.12
N CYS A 4 -28.48 8.25 8.97
CA CYS A 4 -27.42 7.26 8.82
C CYS A 4 -26.06 7.90 9.12
N LYS A 5 -25.31 7.33 10.07
CA LYS A 5 -23.99 7.83 10.48
C LYS A 5 -22.94 7.81 9.37
N GLN A 6 -23.20 7.09 8.27
CA GLN A 6 -22.27 6.95 7.14
C GLN A 6 -22.59 7.88 5.96
N CYS A 7 -23.87 8.07 5.62
CA CYS A 7 -24.28 8.82 4.42
C CYS A 7 -25.28 9.95 4.67
N GLY A 8 -25.76 10.13 5.90
CA GLY A 8 -26.73 11.17 6.26
C GLY A 8 -28.17 10.90 5.82
N ALA A 9 -28.45 9.80 5.09
CA ALA A 9 -29.81 9.45 4.67
C ALA A 9 -30.72 9.25 5.89
N GLN A 10 -32.00 9.65 5.78
CA GLN A 10 -32.97 9.44 6.84
C GLN A 10 -33.22 7.94 7.06
N THR A 11 -33.23 7.51 8.31
CA THR A 11 -33.43 6.12 8.72
C THR A 11 -34.52 5.99 9.79
N PRO A 12 -35.25 4.86 9.81
CA PRO A 12 -36.29 4.59 10.81
C PRO A 12 -35.67 4.11 12.13
N GLY A 13 -34.86 4.95 12.80
CA GLY A 13 -34.30 4.65 14.12
C GLY A 13 -33.05 3.77 14.13
N ILE A 14 -32.52 3.40 12.96
CA ILE A 14 -31.29 2.60 12.82
C ILE A 14 -30.08 3.50 12.49
N ASP A 15 -28.92 3.17 13.06
CA ASP A 15 -27.68 3.94 12.88
C ASP A 15 -27.11 3.88 11.44
N TYR A 16 -27.39 2.78 10.73
CA TYR A 16 -26.91 2.56 9.36
C TYR A 16 -28.06 2.12 8.45
N CYS A 17 -28.21 2.77 7.30
CA CYS A 17 -29.22 2.39 6.32
C CYS A 17 -28.86 1.08 5.60
N HIS A 18 -29.85 0.43 4.99
CA HIS A 18 -29.66 -0.83 4.26
C HIS A 18 -28.53 -0.74 3.22
N ASN A 19 -28.48 0.35 2.44
CA ASN A 19 -27.46 0.54 1.42
C ASN A 19 -26.04 0.63 1.99
N CYS A 20 -25.86 1.31 3.13
CA CYS A 20 -24.56 1.40 3.79
C CYS A 20 -24.14 0.05 4.39
N THR A 21 -25.09 -0.71 4.93
CA THR A 21 -24.83 -2.08 5.43
C THR A 21 -24.41 -3.01 4.30
N THR A 22 -25.10 -2.96 3.16
CA THR A 22 -24.76 -3.74 1.97
C THR A 22 -23.41 -3.34 1.39
N ALA A 23 -23.13 -2.04 1.26
CA ALA A 23 -21.84 -1.53 0.80
C ALA A 23 -20.70 -1.96 1.73
N PHE A 24 -20.89 -1.86 3.05
CA PHE A 24 -19.90 -2.32 4.04
C PHE A 24 -19.63 -3.83 3.92
N THR A 25 -20.69 -4.63 3.79
CA THR A 25 -20.60 -6.09 3.58
C THR A 25 -19.82 -6.43 2.32
N ASN A 26 -20.13 -5.75 1.21
CA ASN A 26 -19.45 -5.94 -0.07
C ASN A 26 -17.98 -5.53 0.02
N ASN A 27 -17.66 -4.42 0.68
CA ASN A 27 -16.28 -3.99 0.84
C ASN A 27 -15.46 -5.03 1.63
N LEU A 28 -16.00 -5.60 2.71
CA LEU A 28 -15.33 -6.69 3.44
C LEU A 28 -15.10 -7.92 2.56
N ARG A 29 -16.05 -8.26 1.70
CA ARG A 29 -15.92 -9.34 0.73
C ARG A 29 -14.86 -9.04 -0.32
N SER A 30 -14.86 -7.84 -0.89
CA SER A 30 -13.84 -7.37 -1.85
C SER A 30 -12.44 -7.44 -1.25
N LEU A 31 -12.28 -7.04 0.02
CA LEU A 31 -11.02 -7.20 0.75
C LEU A 31 -10.61 -8.67 0.85
N ALA A 32 -11.54 -9.57 1.19
CA ALA A 32 -11.27 -11.00 1.29
C ALA A 32 -10.85 -11.60 -0.07
N THR A 33 -11.55 -11.26 -1.15
CA THR A 33 -11.31 -11.82 -2.49
C THR A 33 -10.08 -11.22 -3.16
N GLY A 34 -9.78 -9.95 -2.91
CA GLY A 34 -8.64 -9.27 -3.53
C GLY A 34 -7.31 -9.44 -2.78
N LEU A 35 -7.33 -9.92 -1.52
CA LEU A 35 -6.10 -10.10 -0.73
C LEU A 35 -5.10 -11.11 -1.36
N PRO A 36 -5.51 -12.23 -1.98
CA PRO A 36 -4.60 -13.11 -2.71
C PRO A 36 -3.91 -12.41 -3.88
N GLU A 37 -4.65 -11.66 -4.70
CA GLU A 37 -4.08 -10.88 -5.81
C GLU A 37 -3.19 -9.74 -5.30
N LEU A 38 -3.56 -9.08 -4.21
CA LEU A 38 -2.72 -8.08 -3.57
C LEU A 38 -1.41 -8.69 -3.04
N ARG A 39 -1.48 -9.89 -2.46
CA ARG A 39 -0.29 -10.69 -2.10
C ARG A 39 0.54 -10.99 -3.32
N LEU A 40 -0.07 -11.37 -4.43
CA LEU A 40 0.65 -11.53 -5.70
C LEU A 40 1.21 -10.21 -6.18
N ILE A 41 0.59 -9.04 -6.04
CA ILE A 41 1.18 -7.77 -6.48
C ILE A 41 2.36 -7.36 -5.58
N ALA A 42 2.17 -7.50 -4.27
CA ALA A 42 3.23 -7.33 -3.28
C ALA A 42 4.38 -8.31 -3.58
N ALA A 43 4.05 -9.56 -3.92
CA ALA A 43 4.98 -10.66 -4.17
C ALA A 43 5.50 -10.74 -5.60
N ARG A 44 4.87 -10.20 -6.64
CA ARG A 44 5.22 -10.28 -8.09
C ARG A 44 6.05 -9.05 -8.50
N LYS A 45 6.08 -8.03 -7.64
CA LYS A 45 7.21 -7.10 -7.51
C LYS A 45 8.23 -7.52 -6.45
N ALA A 46 7.97 -8.59 -5.67
CA ALA A 46 8.94 -9.22 -4.75
C ALA A 46 9.34 -10.66 -5.15
N SER A 47 9.08 -11.08 -6.39
CA SER A 47 9.18 -12.50 -6.78
C SER A 47 10.59 -12.77 -7.21
N VAL A 48 11.46 -12.68 -6.22
CA VAL A 48 12.85 -13.10 -6.24
C VAL A 48 13.32 -13.61 -4.86
N THR A 49 12.44 -13.70 -3.86
CA THR A 49 12.86 -14.11 -2.50
C THR A 49 11.95 -15.15 -1.84
N ALA A 50 11.60 -16.22 -2.56
CA ALA A 50 11.10 -17.44 -1.90
C ALA A 50 11.66 -18.70 -2.57
N ARG A 51 12.43 -19.45 -1.78
CA ARG A 51 13.07 -20.73 -2.09
C ARG A 51 12.06 -21.74 -2.67
N GLN A 52 12.39 -22.35 -3.80
CA GLN A 52 11.89 -23.68 -4.14
C GLN A 52 12.97 -24.70 -3.80
N HIS A 53 12.65 -25.61 -2.89
CA HIS A 53 13.36 -26.88 -2.77
C HIS A 53 13.10 -27.68 -4.06
N GLY A 54 14.17 -28.01 -4.79
CA GLY A 54 14.14 -28.89 -5.96
C GLY A 54 14.72 -28.26 -7.23
N GLY A 55 15.96 -28.63 -7.55
CA GLY A 55 16.60 -28.62 -8.88
C GLY A 55 16.35 -27.44 -9.84
N GLY A 56 17.35 -26.57 -10.02
CA GLY A 56 17.43 -25.64 -11.16
C GLY A 56 17.63 -24.17 -10.78
N ASN A 57 18.86 -23.79 -10.42
CA ASN A 57 19.17 -22.53 -9.74
C ASN A 57 19.22 -21.29 -10.67
N ARG A 58 18.06 -20.68 -11.00
CA ARG A 58 17.99 -19.28 -11.48
C ARG A 58 17.82 -18.34 -10.28
N SER A 59 18.92 -17.99 -9.60
CA SER A 59 18.87 -16.93 -8.58
C SER A 59 18.77 -15.56 -9.29
N VAL A 60 17.63 -14.92 -9.10
CA VAL A 60 17.42 -13.51 -9.45
C VAL A 60 17.79 -12.70 -8.18
N ALA A 61 18.11 -11.41 -8.32
CA ALA A 61 18.38 -10.48 -7.21
C ALA A 61 17.10 -9.96 -6.53
N PRO A 62 17.05 -9.70 -5.20
CA PRO A 62 15.88 -9.11 -4.53
C PRO A 62 15.42 -7.83 -5.25
N ILE A 63 14.18 -7.84 -5.74
CA ILE A 63 13.55 -6.69 -6.41
C ILE A 63 12.92 -5.82 -5.31
N PRO A 64 12.92 -4.49 -5.46
CA PRO A 64 12.21 -3.62 -4.54
C PRO A 64 10.71 -3.95 -4.55
N LEU A 65 10.21 -4.34 -3.38
CA LEU A 65 8.79 -4.56 -3.09
C LEU A 65 7.92 -3.43 -3.65
N ASN A 66 6.69 -3.78 -4.08
CA ASN A 66 5.64 -2.76 -4.18
C ASN A 66 5.25 -2.36 -2.76
N MET A 67 6.00 -1.41 -2.20
CA MET A 67 5.95 -1.05 -0.78
C MET A 67 4.54 -0.63 -0.36
N SER A 68 3.79 0.04 -1.23
CA SER A 68 2.41 0.42 -0.97
C SER A 68 1.47 -0.79 -0.93
N ALA A 69 1.64 -1.76 -1.83
CA ALA A 69 0.85 -2.99 -1.84
C ALA A 69 1.19 -3.91 -0.65
N TYR A 70 2.47 -4.00 -0.27
CA TYR A 70 2.92 -4.76 0.90
C TYR A 70 2.40 -4.14 2.20
N GLN A 71 2.49 -2.81 2.33
CA GLN A 71 1.93 -2.09 3.49
C GLN A 71 0.42 -2.31 3.59
N LEU A 72 -0.31 -2.12 2.48
CA LEU A 72 -1.75 -2.36 2.43
C LEU A 72 -2.11 -3.80 2.80
N GLN A 73 -1.36 -4.78 2.31
CA GLN A 73 -1.54 -6.19 2.67
C GLN A 73 -1.39 -6.38 4.19
N THR A 74 -0.33 -5.82 4.78
CA THR A 74 -0.04 -5.93 6.21
C THR A 74 -1.14 -5.27 7.05
N ASP A 75 -1.60 -4.10 6.63
CA ASP A 75 -2.68 -3.36 7.28
C ASP A 75 -4.02 -4.10 7.22
N ILE A 76 -4.36 -4.69 6.07
CA ILE A 76 -5.56 -5.52 5.91
C ILE A 76 -5.49 -6.76 6.80
N ILE A 77 -4.33 -7.44 6.88
CA ILE A 77 -4.17 -8.63 7.74
C ILE A 77 -4.34 -8.25 9.21
N ARG A 78 -3.71 -7.17 9.67
CA ARG A 78 -3.87 -6.66 11.04
C ARG A 78 -5.32 -6.30 11.32
N PHE A 79 -5.98 -5.62 10.39
CA PHE A 79 -7.37 -5.22 10.50
C PHE A 79 -8.32 -6.43 10.56
N ALA A 80 -8.10 -7.45 9.73
CA ALA A 80 -8.84 -8.70 9.80
C ALA A 80 -8.72 -9.34 11.19
N GLY A 81 -7.51 -9.38 11.76
CA GLY A 81 -7.30 -9.85 13.13
C GLY A 81 -8.09 -9.06 14.18
N MET A 82 -8.16 -7.73 14.07
CA MET A 82 -8.97 -6.89 14.96
C MET A 82 -10.47 -7.19 14.82
N LEU A 83 -10.97 -7.36 13.59
CA LEU A 83 -12.36 -7.75 13.34
C LEU A 83 -12.68 -9.13 13.92
N GLY A 84 -11.75 -10.08 13.79
CA GLY A 84 -11.90 -11.41 14.37
C GLY A 84 -12.06 -11.37 15.89
N LYS A 85 -11.24 -10.56 16.58
CA LYS A 85 -11.38 -10.31 18.03
C LYS A 85 -12.71 -9.64 18.36
N ALA A 86 -13.08 -8.59 17.62
CA ALA A 86 -14.30 -7.83 17.83
C ALA A 86 -15.58 -8.67 17.70
N LEU A 87 -15.55 -9.71 16.86
CA LEU A 87 -16.64 -10.66 16.62
C LEU A 87 -16.55 -11.94 17.45
N THR A 88 -15.59 -12.01 18.39
CA THR A 88 -15.31 -13.19 19.22
C THR A 88 -15.26 -14.48 18.40
N LEU A 89 -14.67 -14.41 17.21
CA LEU A 89 -14.55 -15.58 16.35
C LEU A 89 -13.62 -16.59 17.03
N ARG A 90 -13.98 -17.88 17.00
CA ARG A 90 -13.05 -18.95 17.38
C ARG A 90 -12.10 -19.15 16.20
N TYR A 91 -10.96 -18.46 16.20
CA TYR A 91 -9.92 -18.62 15.17
C TYR A 91 -8.58 -18.98 15.79
N ASN A 92 -7.81 -19.80 15.08
CA ASN A 92 -6.44 -20.14 15.46
C ASN A 92 -5.46 -19.16 14.79
N ARG A 93 -4.20 -19.12 15.27
CA ARG A 93 -3.12 -18.26 14.73
C ARG A 93 -2.80 -18.50 13.24
N HIS A 94 -3.31 -19.58 12.66
CA HIS A 94 -3.07 -19.98 11.27
C HIS A 94 -4.26 -19.67 10.36
N MET A 95 -5.36 -19.13 10.89
CA MET A 95 -6.52 -18.81 10.08
C MET A 95 -6.17 -17.65 9.13
N PRO A 96 -6.35 -17.82 7.81
CA PRO A 96 -6.02 -16.79 6.85
C PRO A 96 -6.96 -15.58 7.03
N ALA A 97 -6.41 -14.39 6.83
CA ALA A 97 -7.15 -13.13 6.96
C ALA A 97 -8.41 -13.09 6.07
N GLU A 98 -8.36 -13.73 4.91
CA GLU A 98 -9.48 -13.89 3.97
C GLU A 98 -10.68 -14.59 4.60
N SER A 99 -10.45 -15.66 5.36
CA SER A 99 -11.51 -16.37 6.07
C SER A 99 -12.11 -15.50 7.17
N ILE A 100 -11.29 -14.74 7.89
CA ILE A 100 -11.75 -13.82 8.92
C ILE A 100 -12.58 -12.69 8.30
N LEU A 101 -12.13 -12.09 7.19
CA LEU A 101 -12.86 -11.06 6.45
C LEU A 101 -14.18 -11.59 5.87
N THR A 102 -14.18 -12.82 5.35
CA THR A 102 -15.39 -13.49 4.88
C THR A 102 -16.39 -13.69 6.01
N ALA A 103 -15.93 -14.20 7.17
CA ALA A 103 -16.77 -14.34 8.35
C ALA A 103 -17.29 -12.99 8.86
N ALA A 104 -16.43 -11.96 8.86
CA ALA A 104 -16.81 -10.59 9.21
C ALA A 104 -17.88 -10.03 8.28
N SER A 105 -17.80 -10.29 6.97
CA SER A 105 -18.84 -9.87 6.02
C SER A 105 -20.20 -10.50 6.32
N ARG A 106 -20.23 -11.78 6.73
CA ARG A 106 -21.48 -12.47 7.10
C ARG A 106 -22.07 -11.93 8.41
N ARG A 107 -21.23 -11.35 9.27
CA ARG A 107 -21.60 -10.75 10.56
C ARG A 107 -21.52 -9.22 10.54
N ALA A 108 -21.59 -8.61 9.35
CA ALA A 108 -21.52 -7.16 9.19
C ALA A 108 -22.53 -6.39 10.07
N PRO A 109 -23.81 -6.84 10.24
CA PRO A 109 -24.74 -6.17 11.15
C PRO A 109 -24.25 -6.09 12.60
N ALA A 110 -23.58 -7.14 13.11
CA ALA A 110 -23.04 -7.14 14.46
C ALA A 110 -21.87 -6.15 14.61
N LEU A 111 -21.06 -5.96 13.57
CA LEU A 111 -20.02 -4.92 13.56
C LEU A 111 -20.61 -3.51 13.57
N LEU A 112 -21.72 -3.29 12.86
CA LEU A 112 -22.39 -1.98 12.76
C LEU A 112 -23.13 -1.56 14.03
N GLN A 113 -23.43 -2.51 14.93
CA GLN A 113 -24.01 -2.23 16.25
C GLN A 113 -22.96 -1.81 17.30
N ARG A 114 -21.67 -1.92 16.99
CA ARG A 114 -20.60 -1.56 17.92
C ARG A 114 -20.44 -0.05 18.02
N ARG A 115 -19.89 0.41 19.15
CA ARG A 115 -19.57 1.84 19.37
C ARG A 115 -18.54 2.38 18.37
N ASP A 116 -17.61 1.55 17.93
CA ASP A 116 -16.55 1.87 16.97
C ASP A 116 -16.95 1.60 15.50
N ALA A 117 -18.24 1.34 15.22
CA ALA A 117 -18.73 1.01 13.90
C ALA A 117 -18.33 2.04 12.82
N ALA A 118 -18.38 3.34 13.13
CA ALA A 118 -17.99 4.40 12.19
C ALA A 118 -16.51 4.34 11.80
N SER A 119 -15.63 4.01 12.76
CA SER A 119 -14.21 3.80 12.48
C SER A 119 -14.00 2.54 11.64
N ILE A 120 -14.68 1.44 11.98
CA ILE A 120 -14.60 0.19 11.22
C ILE A 120 -15.05 0.39 9.76
N THR A 121 -16.21 1.03 9.53
CA THR A 121 -16.72 1.27 8.18
C THR A 121 -15.81 2.18 7.36
N SER A 122 -15.27 3.23 7.98
CA SER A 122 -14.35 4.16 7.31
C SER A 122 -13.03 3.49 6.93
N ILE A 123 -12.44 2.68 7.82
CA ILE A 123 -11.20 1.91 7.56
C ILE A 123 -11.45 0.89 6.45
N THR A 124 -12.54 0.12 6.53
CA THR A 124 -12.90 -0.85 5.48
C THR A 124 -13.05 -0.20 4.12
N ARG A 125 -13.81 0.92 4.03
CA ARG A 125 -13.98 1.66 2.77
C ARG A 125 -12.65 2.20 2.25
N ARG A 126 -11.78 2.69 3.14
CA ARG A 126 -10.44 3.17 2.77
C ARG A 126 -9.61 2.05 2.17
N TYR A 127 -9.52 0.90 2.84
CA TYR A 127 -8.72 -0.22 2.34
C TYR A 127 -9.28 -0.83 1.06
N GLU A 128 -10.61 -0.90 0.92
CA GLU A 128 -11.25 -1.36 -0.32
C GLU A 128 -10.88 -0.44 -1.49
N HIS A 129 -10.94 0.88 -1.29
CA HIS A 129 -10.53 1.84 -2.31
C HIS A 129 -9.05 1.69 -2.68
N LYS A 130 -8.16 1.56 -1.69
CA LYS A 130 -6.73 1.33 -1.94
C LYS A 130 -6.48 0.03 -2.68
N LEU A 131 -7.21 -1.04 -2.32
CA LEU A 131 -7.12 -2.34 -2.97
C LEU A 131 -7.55 -2.24 -4.43
N ALA A 132 -8.69 -1.60 -4.72
CA ALA A 132 -9.16 -1.37 -6.09
C ALA A 132 -8.12 -0.63 -6.93
N MET A 133 -7.49 0.42 -6.39
CA MET A 133 -6.45 1.17 -7.09
C MET A 133 -5.14 0.39 -7.28
N GLN A 134 -4.84 -0.59 -6.43
CA GLN A 134 -3.67 -1.46 -6.61
C GLN A 134 -3.94 -2.58 -7.64
N LEU A 135 -5.15 -3.14 -7.65
CA LEU A 135 -5.55 -4.20 -8.58
C LEU A 135 -5.80 -3.65 -9.98
N THR A 136 -6.36 -2.44 -10.08
CA THR A 136 -6.72 -1.79 -11.33
C THR A 136 -6.28 -0.33 -11.27
N PRO A 137 -4.95 -0.06 -11.32
CA PRO A 137 -4.44 1.30 -11.32
C PRO A 137 -4.88 2.03 -12.59
N PRO A 138 -5.27 3.31 -12.51
CA PRO A 138 -5.48 4.13 -13.70
C PRO A 138 -4.19 4.23 -14.53
N GLU A 139 -4.28 4.06 -15.84
CA GLU A 139 -3.09 4.03 -16.73
C GLU A 139 -2.31 5.35 -16.74
N ASP A 140 -3.00 6.47 -16.52
CA ASP A 140 -2.48 7.83 -16.56
C ASP A 140 -2.00 8.34 -15.20
N LYS A 141 -2.15 7.56 -14.12
CA LYS A 141 -1.86 8.03 -12.75
C LYS A 141 -0.84 7.16 -12.04
N ARG A 142 0.02 7.83 -11.27
CA ARG A 142 1.02 7.22 -10.40
C ARG A 142 0.71 7.54 -8.95
N LEU A 143 0.84 6.53 -8.08
CA LEU A 143 0.78 6.73 -6.65
C LEU A 143 2.05 7.46 -6.20
N ILE A 144 1.90 8.69 -5.71
CA ILE A 144 3.03 9.48 -5.19
C ILE A 144 3.22 9.27 -3.68
N GLY A 145 2.16 8.88 -2.97
CA GLY A 145 2.17 8.70 -1.52
C GLY A 145 0.81 8.92 -0.88
N THR A 146 0.80 9.28 0.40
CA THR A 146 -0.42 9.55 1.18
C THR A 146 -0.42 10.97 1.71
N CYS A 147 -1.58 11.61 1.72
CA CYS A 147 -1.75 12.91 2.37
C CYS A 147 -1.47 12.79 3.88
N PRO A 148 -0.61 13.63 4.48
CA PRO A 148 -0.33 13.59 5.92
C PRO A 148 -1.54 13.97 6.78
N SER A 149 -2.45 14.80 6.27
CA SER A 149 -3.60 15.30 7.04
C SER A 149 -4.78 14.34 7.06
N CYS A 150 -5.05 13.62 5.96
CA CYS A 150 -6.23 12.76 5.84
C CYS A 150 -5.91 11.30 5.43
N GLU A 151 -4.63 10.96 5.30
CA GLU A 151 -4.11 9.61 4.98
C GLU A 151 -4.64 9.01 3.66
N ARG A 152 -5.22 9.85 2.80
CA ARG A 152 -5.70 9.45 1.47
C ARG A 152 -4.54 9.27 0.51
N ASP A 153 -4.57 8.19 -0.27
CA ASP A 153 -3.62 7.97 -1.35
C ASP A 153 -3.74 9.09 -2.38
N LEU A 154 -2.59 9.65 -2.74
CA LEU A 154 -2.45 10.70 -3.73
C LEU A 154 -1.96 10.07 -5.03
N TRP A 155 -2.84 10.09 -6.03
CA TRP A 155 -2.60 9.58 -7.37
C TRP A 155 -2.49 10.78 -8.30
N CYS A 156 -1.34 10.94 -8.94
CA CYS A 156 -1.03 12.07 -9.80
C CYS A 156 -0.82 11.64 -11.23
N THR A 157 -1.24 12.47 -12.18
CA THR A 157 -0.77 12.37 -13.56
C THR A 157 0.69 12.80 -13.68
N ASP A 158 1.33 12.44 -14.80
CA ASP A 158 2.69 12.91 -15.10
C ASP A 158 2.77 14.46 -15.19
N THR A 159 1.69 15.11 -15.61
CA THR A 159 1.59 16.58 -15.64
C THR A 159 1.52 17.20 -14.24
N GLU A 160 0.76 16.59 -13.32
CA GLU A 160 0.70 17.03 -11.91
C GLU A 160 2.03 16.80 -11.20
N ILE A 161 2.73 15.72 -11.51
CA ILE A 161 4.09 15.45 -11.00
C ILE A 161 5.07 16.53 -11.50
N ALA A 162 5.00 16.89 -12.78
CA ALA A 162 5.82 17.96 -13.35
C ALA A 162 5.51 19.33 -12.71
N GLY A 163 4.23 19.58 -12.36
CA GLY A 163 3.80 20.79 -11.66
C GLY A 163 4.23 20.90 -10.20
N GLN A 164 4.82 19.85 -9.62
CA GLN A 164 5.36 19.78 -8.25
C GLN A 164 4.36 20.00 -7.09
N TRP A 165 3.11 20.33 -7.37
CA TRP A 165 2.08 20.60 -6.37
C TRP A 165 0.81 19.82 -6.66
N ILE A 166 0.17 19.32 -5.61
CA ILE A 166 -1.12 18.64 -5.67
C ILE A 166 -2.06 19.17 -4.58
N VAL A 167 -3.33 19.33 -4.93
CA VAL A 167 -4.40 19.61 -3.97
C VAL A 167 -5.08 18.29 -3.60
N CYS A 168 -4.97 17.91 -2.33
CA CYS A 168 -5.72 16.78 -1.81
C CYS A 168 -7.22 17.12 -1.71
N LYS A 169 -8.09 16.12 -1.81
CA LYS A 169 -9.54 16.28 -1.60
C LYS A 169 -9.93 16.82 -0.22
N CYS A 170 -9.04 16.77 0.77
CA CYS A 170 -9.25 17.42 2.06
C CYS A 170 -9.01 18.94 2.04
N GLY A 171 -8.62 19.51 0.89
CA GLY A 171 -8.32 20.93 0.72
C GLY A 171 -6.83 21.28 0.89
N GLN A 172 -6.00 20.35 1.35
CA GLN A 172 -4.58 20.62 1.60
C GLN A 172 -3.78 20.66 0.30
N THR A 173 -3.03 21.73 0.11
CA THR A 173 -2.04 21.84 -0.97
C THR A 173 -0.71 21.29 -0.50
N LEU A 174 -0.15 20.33 -1.24
CA LEU A 174 1.02 19.56 -0.85
C LEU A 174 2.06 19.61 -1.98
N LYS A 175 3.33 19.70 -1.61
CA LYS A 175 4.42 19.48 -2.56
C LYS A 175 4.54 17.99 -2.84
N VAL A 176 4.58 17.63 -4.13
CA VAL A 176 4.70 16.24 -4.58
C VAL A 176 5.97 15.60 -4.02
N ARG A 177 7.09 16.34 -3.98
CA ARG A 177 8.36 15.86 -3.43
C ARG A 177 8.25 15.48 -1.96
N ASP A 178 7.62 16.32 -1.12
CA ASP A 178 7.48 16.07 0.31
C ASP A 178 6.60 14.84 0.59
N VAL A 179 5.54 14.67 -0.20
CA VAL A 179 4.68 13.48 -0.15
C VAL A 179 5.46 12.22 -0.54
N GLN A 180 6.26 12.29 -1.61
CA GLN A 180 7.11 11.17 -2.04
C GLN A 180 8.17 10.82 -0.98
N GLU A 181 8.78 11.83 -0.36
CA GLU A 181 9.73 11.64 0.74
C GLU A 181 9.08 10.88 1.90
N GLN A 182 7.95 11.40 2.40
CA GLN A 182 7.23 10.81 3.51
C GLN A 182 6.78 9.37 3.17
N HIS A 183 6.33 9.16 1.95
CA HIS A 183 5.93 7.83 1.48
C HIS A 183 7.12 6.87 1.50
N LEU A 184 8.26 7.25 0.91
CA LEU A 184 9.46 6.43 0.89
C LEU A 184 10.03 6.18 2.29
N LEU A 185 9.99 7.17 3.18
CA LEU A 185 10.41 7.02 4.58
C LEU A 185 9.51 6.02 5.32
N THR A 186 8.19 6.18 5.22
CA THR A 186 7.20 5.26 5.84
C THR A 186 7.42 3.84 5.34
N CYS A 187 7.63 3.69 4.04
CA CYS A 187 7.91 2.41 3.41
C CYS A 187 9.24 1.81 3.90
N ALA A 188 10.32 2.59 3.96
CA ALA A 188 11.62 2.15 4.46
C ALA A 188 11.53 1.67 5.92
N LEU A 189 10.80 2.39 6.78
CA LEU A 189 10.58 2.01 8.17
C LEU A 189 9.73 0.73 8.27
N ALA A 190 8.66 0.62 7.49
CA ALA A 190 7.75 -0.52 7.54
C ALA A 190 8.35 -1.83 7.02
N SER A 191 9.27 -1.74 6.06
CA SER A 191 9.87 -2.92 5.42
C SER A 191 11.27 -3.24 5.93
N GLY A 192 11.83 -2.46 6.86
CA GLY A 192 13.18 -2.66 7.38
C GLY A 192 14.23 -2.82 6.26
N ASP A 193 15.04 -3.87 6.33
CA ASP A 193 16.08 -4.19 5.34
C ASP A 193 15.54 -4.66 3.97
N HIS A 194 14.22 -4.75 3.78
CA HIS A 194 13.63 -5.25 2.53
C HIS A 194 13.47 -4.17 1.44
N ALA A 195 13.74 -2.89 1.75
CA ALA A 195 13.73 -1.80 0.77
C ALA A 195 15.08 -1.66 0.00
N GLN A 196 15.59 -2.78 -0.53
CA GLN A 196 16.88 -2.84 -1.23
C GLN A 196 16.77 -3.55 -2.57
N GLY A 197 17.67 -3.23 -3.49
CA GLY A 197 17.73 -3.89 -4.79
C GLY A 197 18.86 -3.39 -5.66
N THR A 198 18.96 -3.93 -6.87
CA THR A 198 19.93 -3.46 -7.87
C THR A 198 19.54 -2.09 -8.41
N ALA A 199 20.51 -1.34 -8.96
CA ALA A 199 20.26 -0.05 -9.59
C ALA A 199 19.16 -0.09 -10.68
N ALA A 200 19.07 -1.18 -11.44
CA ALA A 200 18.03 -1.35 -12.46
C ALA A 200 16.63 -1.49 -11.83
N ALA A 201 16.54 -2.28 -10.76
CA ALA A 201 15.27 -2.54 -10.10
C ALA A 201 14.78 -1.30 -9.33
N ILE A 202 15.68 -0.57 -8.67
CA ILE A 202 15.37 0.70 -7.99
C ILE A 202 14.94 1.77 -8.98
N SER A 203 15.65 1.90 -10.12
CA SER A 203 15.26 2.83 -11.19
C SER A 203 13.82 2.58 -11.67
N LYS A 204 13.45 1.32 -11.89
CA LYS A 204 12.09 0.95 -12.28
C LYS A 204 11.07 1.27 -11.17
N LEU A 205 11.41 1.00 -9.91
CA LEU A 205 10.54 1.30 -8.77
C LEU A 205 10.27 2.80 -8.64
N LEU A 206 11.33 3.61 -8.59
CA LEU A 206 11.22 5.06 -8.47
C LEU A 206 10.44 5.66 -9.64
N LYS A 207 10.62 5.13 -10.85
CA LYS A 207 9.81 5.54 -12.00
C LYS A 207 8.31 5.30 -11.76
N THR A 208 7.92 4.18 -11.15
CA THR A 208 6.48 3.94 -10.86
C THR A 208 5.86 4.90 -9.85
N THR A 209 6.67 5.54 -9.00
CA THR A 209 6.22 6.57 -8.04
C THR A 209 6.41 8.00 -8.56
N GLY A 210 6.78 8.16 -9.83
CA GLY A 210 6.96 9.47 -10.47
C GLY A 210 8.36 10.06 -10.34
N ILE A 211 9.34 9.32 -9.83
CA ILE A 211 10.73 9.77 -9.66
C ILE A 211 11.58 9.21 -10.80
N ASP A 212 12.00 10.07 -11.74
CA ASP A 212 12.82 9.64 -12.88
C ASP A 212 14.31 9.61 -12.54
N VAL A 213 14.81 8.44 -12.11
CA VAL A 213 16.24 8.19 -11.89
C VAL A 213 16.67 7.04 -12.78
N LYS A 214 17.55 7.31 -13.75
CA LYS A 214 18.08 6.29 -14.67
C LYS A 214 19.12 5.41 -13.97
N ARG A 215 19.17 4.12 -14.30
CA ARG A 215 20.22 3.18 -13.84
C ARG A 215 21.64 3.73 -14.04
N LYS A 216 21.91 4.37 -15.18
CA LYS A 216 23.23 4.95 -15.49
C LYS A 216 23.61 6.03 -14.47
N THR A 217 22.65 6.86 -14.05
CA THR A 217 22.85 7.89 -13.02
C THR A 217 23.25 7.27 -11.69
N ILE A 218 22.59 6.20 -11.28
CA ILE A 218 22.92 5.47 -10.04
C ILE A 218 24.34 4.89 -10.10
N ASN A 219 24.72 4.29 -11.24
CA ASN A 219 26.07 3.77 -11.43
C ASN A 219 27.14 4.88 -11.39
N GLU A 220 26.84 6.06 -11.94
CA GLU A 220 27.74 7.21 -11.89
C GLU A 220 27.86 7.77 -10.48
N TRP A 221 26.76 7.85 -9.72
CA TRP A 221 26.81 8.20 -8.30
C TRP A 221 27.67 7.23 -7.49
N ARG A 222 27.60 5.93 -7.78
CA ARG A 222 28.50 4.93 -7.18
C ARG A 222 29.96 5.22 -7.55
N ARG A 223 30.26 5.48 -8.83
CA ARG A 223 31.62 5.81 -9.29
C ARG A 223 32.20 7.05 -8.60
N ARG A 224 31.34 8.03 -8.31
CA ARG A 224 31.68 9.28 -7.61
C ARG A 224 31.68 9.16 -6.08
N GLY A 225 31.35 7.99 -5.52
CA GLY A 225 31.28 7.80 -4.07
C GLY A 225 30.09 8.47 -3.37
N ILE A 226 29.07 8.89 -4.11
CA ILE A 226 27.86 9.55 -3.56
C ILE A 226 26.92 8.51 -2.91
N VAL A 227 26.85 7.30 -3.48
CA VAL A 227 26.06 6.18 -2.97
C VAL A 227 26.93 4.95 -2.78
N THR A 228 26.78 4.27 -1.65
CA THR A 228 27.56 3.09 -1.29
C THR A 228 26.66 1.85 -1.37
N PRO A 229 27.09 0.77 -2.06
CA PRO A 229 26.35 -0.48 -2.03
C PRO A 229 26.45 -1.12 -0.65
N ILE A 230 25.36 -1.72 -0.19
CA ILE A 230 25.28 -2.37 1.13
C ILE A 230 25.75 -3.82 1.03
N SER A 231 25.51 -4.43 -0.12
CA SER A 231 25.91 -5.80 -0.41
C SER A 231 26.08 -5.99 -1.92
N MET A 232 26.55 -7.16 -2.29
CA MET A 232 26.71 -7.58 -3.68
C MET A 232 25.84 -8.81 -3.90
N ASP A 233 24.98 -8.78 -4.91
CA ASP A 233 24.36 -9.99 -5.44
C ASP A 233 25.18 -10.50 -6.63
N ARG A 234 25.96 -11.54 -6.39
CA ARG A 234 26.96 -12.08 -7.33
C ARG A 234 27.96 -11.01 -7.80
N LYS A 235 27.62 -10.27 -8.86
CA LYS A 235 28.42 -9.20 -9.49
C LYS A 235 27.68 -7.86 -9.56
N SER A 236 26.43 -7.79 -9.13
CA SER A 236 25.62 -6.57 -9.15
C SER A 236 25.55 -5.94 -7.77
N PRO A 237 25.87 -4.65 -7.62
CA PRO A 237 25.74 -3.95 -6.35
C PRO A 237 24.27 -3.78 -5.96
N ILE A 238 23.98 -4.01 -4.67
CA ILE A 238 22.68 -3.78 -4.03
C ILE A 238 22.74 -2.47 -3.25
N TYR A 239 21.70 -1.65 -3.42
CA TYR A 239 21.54 -0.36 -2.74
C TYR A 239 20.22 -0.32 -1.97
N ARG A 240 20.14 0.56 -0.97
CA ARG A 240 18.88 0.96 -0.34
C ARG A 240 18.16 1.95 -1.24
N VAL A 241 16.85 1.79 -1.38
CA VAL A 241 16.00 2.73 -2.13
C VAL A 241 16.13 4.15 -1.55
N TRP A 242 16.22 4.27 -0.23
CA TRP A 242 16.34 5.55 0.48
C TRP A 242 17.61 6.33 0.14
N ASP A 243 18.76 5.65 0.02
CA ASP A 243 20.04 6.30 -0.29
C ASP A 243 20.05 6.84 -1.73
N ILE A 244 19.44 6.08 -2.66
CA ILE A 244 19.27 6.53 -4.04
C ILE A 244 18.32 7.72 -4.12
N TRP A 245 17.23 7.72 -3.36
CA TRP A 245 16.31 8.85 -3.32
C TRP A 245 16.98 10.12 -2.77
N LYS A 246 17.70 10.02 -1.65
CA LYS A 246 18.50 11.14 -1.10
C LYS A 246 19.53 11.68 -2.08
N ALA A 247 20.20 10.81 -2.84
CA ALA A 247 21.14 11.24 -3.87
C ALA A 247 20.45 11.97 -5.03
N SER A 248 19.21 11.59 -5.36
CA SER A 248 18.43 12.26 -6.40
C SER A 248 17.96 13.66 -5.99
N THR A 249 17.63 13.87 -4.71
CA THR A 249 17.15 15.17 -4.23
C THR A 249 18.25 16.19 -3.98
N ARG A 250 19.49 15.74 -3.73
CA ARG A 250 20.67 16.60 -3.54
C ARG A 250 21.30 17.14 -4.83
N ASN A 251 21.03 16.51 -5.97
CA ASN A 251 21.64 16.83 -7.27
C ASN A 251 20.66 17.52 -8.25
N VAL A 252 19.54 18.03 -7.74
CA VAL A 252 18.55 18.85 -8.47
C VAL A 252 18.52 20.23 -7.85
#